data_AF-A0A7V7ZDG6-F1
#
_entry.id   AF-A0A7V7ZDG6-F1
#
_cell.length_a   1.000
_cell.length_b   1.000
_cell.length_c   1.000
_cell.angle_alpha   90.00
_cell.angle_beta   90.00
_cell.angle_gamma   90.00
#
_symmetry.space_group_name_H-M   'P 1'
#
loop_
_entity.id
_entity.type
_entity.pdbx_description
1 polymer ?
#
loop_
_entity_poly.entity_id
_entity_poly.type
_entity_poly.pdbx_seq_one_letter_code
_entity_poly.pdbx_strand_id
1 'polypeptide(L)'
;MPNQLHCLCWQTCALLEPSPDQTARALLEVLERIAVHGATSAIAADIATALRDRMQTDLAMRWVEVALAIETDHIQALTVKASIESNRGDEMTAIATYHQILNIAPMQLQGYHELCRLLKSQRNWNGALAVIDAALAIFPDIAALCAEKSDLLCRLHRQEDALLFLRTLPPTVRDSSCLKSAWVHALNAAGQFERAIGILRAGAHRAVASEELDIPTINQWLTELISSGNSKKQLHNDLAFFAKFWRLDRRYQGLLACYAMLQAWLDGNVDTVMEIAGQHTDFESLPDIDADRAMRVFYRYVLQLAQTSTPCASLPVPLVTLNVIGESHCLSPANSVFDWHGQLVQARARFVMGVQMHHLAKLGENAYKQRLLSHLNDIDNGPLLLTIGEIDCRPVEGMWKAAVRTNTALNDLMDLTVSGYFSFLDKVLPGRKFSSITIQGIPAPGYDLTDRRNPGDKQGFITMIRRANSLLKAGARSRQWHFLDIHAATTKRDGLGNGLWHLDRYHLSPAFYQHAMKSMTVNTTAEARRQVPDEM
;
A
#
# COMPACT_ATOMS: atom_id res chain seq x y z
N MET A 1 52.31 3.15 -4.92
CA MET A 1 51.90 3.22 -3.49
C MET A 1 50.40 3.50 -3.22
N PRO A 2 49.52 3.94 -4.15
CA PRO A 2 48.08 4.11 -3.85
C PRO A 2 47.35 2.81 -3.48
N ASN A 3 47.67 1.71 -4.16
CA ASN A 3 46.97 0.42 -3.99
C ASN A 3 47.22 -0.28 -2.64
N GLN A 4 48.27 0.08 -1.89
CA GLN A 4 48.55 -0.52 -0.58
C GLN A 4 47.73 0.14 0.54
N LEU A 5 47.48 1.45 0.47
CA LEU A 5 46.64 2.19 1.42
C LEU A 5 45.16 1.79 1.28
N HIS A 6 44.68 1.59 0.05
CA HIS A 6 43.32 1.12 -0.23
C HIS A 6 43.04 -0.28 0.37
N CYS A 7 44.03 -1.18 0.32
CA CYS A 7 43.92 -2.54 0.86
C CYS A 7 43.94 -2.57 2.41
N LEU A 8 44.76 -1.72 3.04
CA LEU A 8 44.84 -1.56 4.50
C LEU A 8 43.54 -0.99 5.11
N CYS A 9 42.85 -0.09 4.40
CA CYS A 9 41.58 0.51 4.82
C CYS A 9 40.44 -0.52 4.86
N TRP A 10 40.41 -1.44 3.89
CA TRP A 10 39.43 -2.54 3.83
C TRP A 10 39.68 -3.58 4.93
N GLN A 11 40.94 -3.96 5.17
CA GLN A 11 41.30 -4.93 6.20
C GLN A 11 41.07 -4.41 7.63
N THR A 12 41.29 -3.12 7.90
CA THR A 12 41.03 -2.52 9.22
C THR A 12 39.54 -2.27 9.48
N CYS A 13 38.76 -1.94 8.44
CA CYS A 13 37.30 -1.82 8.55
C CYS A 13 36.59 -3.17 8.76
N ALA A 14 37.18 -4.28 8.32
CA ALA A 14 36.61 -5.62 8.40
C ALA A 14 36.85 -6.34 9.75
N LEU A 15 37.73 -5.83 10.61
CA LEU A 15 38.22 -6.53 11.81
C LEU A 15 37.71 -5.96 13.15
N LEU A 16 36.74 -5.04 13.16
CA LEU A 16 36.26 -4.40 14.40
C LEU A 16 34.81 -4.77 14.72
N GLU A 17 34.62 -5.80 15.56
CA GLU A 17 33.45 -5.91 16.45
C GLU A 17 33.90 -5.60 17.88
N PRO A 18 33.54 -4.40 18.43
CA PRO A 18 32.61 -4.33 19.56
C PRO A 18 31.71 -3.05 19.55
N SER A 19 31.04 -2.74 20.68
CA SER A 19 29.93 -1.78 20.84
C SER A 19 30.09 -0.40 20.16
N PRO A 20 28.98 0.23 19.71
CA PRO A 20 28.98 1.38 18.77
C PRO A 20 29.84 2.60 19.15
N ASP A 21 30.00 2.92 20.44
CA ASP A 21 30.69 4.15 20.87
C ASP A 21 32.22 4.07 20.86
N GLN A 22 32.81 2.90 21.14
CA GLN A 22 34.27 2.74 21.15
C GLN A 22 34.84 2.58 19.74
N THR A 23 34.06 1.96 18.84
CA THR A 23 34.42 1.72 17.44
C THR A 23 34.48 3.01 16.63
N ALA A 24 33.60 3.98 16.93
CA ALA A 24 33.64 5.31 16.29
C ALA A 24 34.92 6.09 16.64
N ARG A 25 35.38 6.00 17.90
CA ARG A 25 36.60 6.69 18.37
C ARG A 25 37.89 6.08 17.82
N ALA A 26 38.00 4.76 17.80
CA ALA A 26 39.16 4.06 17.24
C ALA A 26 39.24 4.26 15.71
N LEU A 27 38.09 4.26 15.02
CA LEU A 27 38.01 4.59 13.60
C LEU A 27 38.46 6.05 13.37
N LEU A 28 37.99 7.00 14.19
CA LEU A 28 38.42 8.40 14.14
C LEU A 28 39.94 8.57 14.28
N GLU A 29 40.57 7.93 15.26
CA GLU A 29 42.04 8.04 15.44
C GLU A 29 42.83 7.45 14.27
N VAL A 30 42.37 6.33 13.69
CA VAL A 30 43.00 5.71 12.52
C VAL A 30 42.83 6.59 11.28
N LEU A 31 41.65 7.18 11.09
CA LEU A 31 41.35 8.05 9.96
C LEU A 31 42.05 9.43 10.08
N GLU A 32 42.14 10.01 11.28
CA GLU A 32 42.92 11.24 11.54
C GLU A 32 44.40 11.03 11.26
N ARG A 33 44.96 9.86 11.59
CA ARG A 33 46.33 9.52 11.22
C ARG A 33 46.53 9.42 9.71
N ILE A 34 45.52 9.01 8.94
CA ILE A 34 45.57 9.01 7.47
C ILE A 34 45.53 10.44 6.91
N ALA A 35 44.74 11.35 7.51
CA ALA A 35 44.71 12.77 7.13
C ALA A 35 46.07 13.46 7.32
N VAL A 36 46.80 13.14 8.40
CA VAL A 36 48.15 13.69 8.69
C VAL A 36 49.20 13.24 7.66
N HIS A 37 48.98 12.13 6.95
CA HIS A 37 49.91 11.61 5.94
C HIS A 37 49.50 11.94 4.48
N GLY A 38 48.54 12.83 4.29
CA GLY A 38 48.09 13.29 2.97
C GLY A 38 46.99 12.41 2.37
N ALA A 39 45.79 12.47 2.97
CA ALA A 39 44.60 11.89 2.33
C ALA A 39 44.32 12.59 0.99
N THR A 40 44.05 11.82 -0.06
CA THR A 40 43.53 12.35 -1.32
C THR A 40 42.03 12.61 -1.20
N SER A 41 41.47 13.44 -2.11
CA SER A 41 40.01 13.65 -2.22
C SER A 41 39.24 12.33 -2.31
N ALA A 42 39.74 11.38 -3.11
CA ALA A 42 39.17 10.04 -3.25
C ALA A 42 39.13 9.24 -1.93
N ILE A 43 40.25 9.19 -1.19
CA ILE A 43 40.29 8.46 0.09
C ILE A 43 39.31 9.10 1.09
N ALA A 44 39.28 10.43 1.17
CA ALA A 44 38.35 11.14 2.04
C ALA A 44 36.88 10.87 1.67
N ALA A 45 36.55 10.78 0.36
CA ALA A 45 35.22 10.45 -0.11
C ALA A 45 34.80 8.99 0.17
N ASP A 46 35.73 8.04 0.07
CA ASP A 46 35.49 6.63 0.42
C ASP A 46 35.21 6.47 1.91
N ILE A 47 35.97 7.17 2.75
CA ILE A 47 35.74 7.22 4.21
C ILE A 47 34.36 7.81 4.51
N ALA A 48 34.01 8.93 3.89
CA ALA A 48 32.69 9.55 4.06
C ALA A 48 31.55 8.60 3.65
N THR A 49 31.73 7.87 2.56
CA THR A 49 30.79 6.85 2.07
C THR A 49 30.59 5.75 3.12
N ALA A 50 31.68 5.17 3.64
CA ALA A 50 31.62 4.11 4.64
C ALA A 50 30.97 4.57 5.97
N LEU A 51 31.22 5.81 6.38
CA LEU A 51 30.62 6.40 7.59
C LEU A 51 29.12 6.65 7.41
N ARG A 52 28.70 7.14 6.24
CA ARG A 52 27.28 7.31 5.89
C ARG A 52 26.53 5.98 5.96
N ASP A 53 27.11 4.92 5.42
CA ASP A 53 26.48 3.59 5.38
C ASP A 53 26.33 2.98 6.79
N ARG A 54 27.16 3.43 7.75
CA ARG A 54 27.04 3.14 9.20
C ARG A 54 26.16 4.13 9.96
N MET A 55 25.44 5.02 9.27
CA MET A 55 24.60 6.08 9.82
C MET A 55 25.34 7.12 10.70
N GLN A 56 26.67 7.20 10.60
CA GLN A 56 27.48 8.20 11.32
C GLN A 56 27.54 9.51 10.52
N THR A 57 26.39 10.14 10.32
CA THR A 57 26.23 11.26 9.35
C THR A 57 27.08 12.48 9.67
N ASP A 58 27.27 12.84 10.95
CA ASP A 58 28.11 13.98 11.35
C ASP A 58 29.59 13.75 11.00
N LEU A 59 30.08 12.54 11.22
CA LEU A 59 31.46 12.17 10.88
C LEU A 59 31.64 12.08 9.37
N ALA A 60 30.66 11.52 8.67
CA ALA A 60 30.66 11.47 7.21
C ALA A 60 30.75 12.89 6.61
N MET A 61 30.00 13.87 7.15
CA MET A 61 30.05 15.26 6.69
C MET A 61 31.43 15.91 6.88
N ARG A 62 32.14 15.64 7.98
CA ARG A 62 33.51 16.14 8.16
C ARG A 62 34.46 15.61 7.09
N TRP A 63 34.32 14.34 6.72
CA TRP A 63 35.13 13.74 5.66
C TRP A 63 34.74 14.21 4.25
N VAL A 64 33.46 14.52 4.04
CA VAL A 64 33.00 15.26 2.85
C VAL A 64 33.69 16.63 2.77
N GLU A 65 33.74 17.39 3.86
CA GLU A 65 34.41 18.70 3.90
C GLU A 65 35.91 18.59 3.57
N VAL A 66 36.61 17.58 4.10
CA VAL A 66 38.01 17.31 3.76
C VAL A 66 38.16 16.99 2.27
N ALA A 67 37.32 16.11 1.73
CA ALA A 67 37.37 15.74 0.31
C ALA A 67 37.15 16.95 -0.60
N LEU A 68 36.14 17.78 -0.30
CA LEU A 68 35.80 18.97 -1.07
C LEU A 68 36.77 20.15 -0.88
N ALA A 69 37.51 20.19 0.24
CA ALA A 69 38.60 21.13 0.42
C ALA A 69 39.83 20.79 -0.44
N ILE A 70 40.05 19.50 -0.73
CA ILE A 70 41.11 19.02 -1.62
C ILE A 70 40.68 19.18 -3.09
N GLU A 71 39.44 18.77 -3.42
CA GLU A 71 38.88 18.79 -4.77
C GLU A 71 37.40 19.18 -4.71
N THR A 72 37.11 20.46 -5.04
CA THR A 72 35.79 21.06 -4.88
C THR A 72 34.69 20.42 -5.73
N ASP A 73 35.05 19.78 -6.83
CA ASP A 73 34.19 19.12 -7.80
C ASP A 73 34.19 17.58 -7.68
N HIS A 74 34.71 17.02 -6.59
CA HIS A 74 34.76 15.58 -6.36
C HIS A 74 33.34 14.97 -6.24
N ILE A 75 32.87 14.35 -7.33
CA ILE A 75 31.49 13.88 -7.51
C ILE A 75 31.01 12.93 -6.39
N GLN A 76 31.84 11.98 -5.95
CA GLN A 76 31.46 11.05 -4.90
C GLN A 76 31.26 11.75 -3.55
N ALA A 77 32.09 12.76 -3.25
CA ALA A 77 31.96 13.53 -2.01
C ALA A 77 30.70 14.39 -2.03
N LEU A 78 30.43 15.05 -3.17
CA LEU A 78 29.17 15.77 -3.39
C LEU A 78 27.95 14.84 -3.31
N THR A 79 28.05 13.60 -3.81
CA THR A 79 26.95 12.61 -3.74
C THR A 79 26.66 12.21 -2.29
N VAL A 80 27.71 11.96 -1.48
CA VAL A 80 27.56 11.68 -0.05
C VAL A 80 26.96 12.89 0.67
N LYS A 81 27.43 14.10 0.37
CA LYS A 81 26.90 15.36 0.89
C LYS A 81 25.39 15.49 0.65
N ALA A 82 24.97 15.41 -0.61
CA ALA A 82 23.57 15.55 -1.01
C ALA A 82 22.66 14.48 -0.37
N SER A 83 23.17 13.25 -0.24
CA SER A 83 22.45 12.17 0.44
C SER A 83 22.24 12.47 1.93
N ILE A 84 23.25 12.99 2.62
CA ILE A 84 23.15 13.37 4.04
C ILE A 84 22.20 14.56 4.20
N GLU A 85 22.31 15.58 3.36
CA GLU A 85 21.41 16.75 3.34
C GLU A 85 19.95 16.32 3.16
N SER A 86 19.68 15.45 2.18
CA SER A 86 18.36 14.88 1.95
C SER A 86 17.83 14.11 3.17
N ASN A 87 18.68 13.31 3.83
CA ASN A 87 18.28 12.51 4.99
C ASN A 87 18.03 13.37 6.24
N ARG A 88 18.63 14.55 6.33
CA ARG A 88 18.38 15.55 7.38
C ARG A 88 17.14 16.39 7.14
N GLY A 89 16.51 16.25 5.96
CA GLY A 89 15.37 17.07 5.56
C GLY A 89 15.76 18.44 5.01
N ASP A 90 17.05 18.69 4.77
CA ASP A 90 17.53 19.93 4.13
C ASP A 90 17.45 19.80 2.60
N GLU A 91 16.22 19.62 2.11
CA GLU A 91 15.95 19.27 0.71
C GLU A 91 16.43 20.35 -0.27
N MET A 92 16.37 21.63 0.12
CA MET A 92 16.81 22.73 -0.74
C MET A 92 18.31 22.69 -0.99
N THR A 93 19.10 22.44 0.05
CA THR A 93 20.56 22.28 -0.07
C THR A 93 20.89 21.03 -0.87
N ALA A 94 20.20 19.91 -0.62
CA ALA A 94 20.37 18.68 -1.39
C ALA A 94 20.09 18.88 -2.89
N ILE A 95 19.00 19.57 -3.24
CA ILE A 95 18.65 19.92 -4.63
C ILE A 95 19.78 20.73 -5.28
N ALA A 96 20.30 21.74 -4.58
CA ALA A 96 21.41 22.56 -5.08
C ALA A 96 22.68 21.72 -5.32
N THR A 97 23.02 20.84 -4.37
CA THR A 97 24.17 19.93 -4.49
C THR A 97 23.98 18.95 -5.67
N TYR A 98 22.78 18.40 -5.89
CA TYR A 98 22.51 17.54 -7.06
C TYR A 98 22.57 18.30 -8.39
N HIS A 99 22.13 19.56 -8.44
CA HIS A 99 22.35 20.40 -9.62
C HIS A 99 23.83 20.64 -9.89
N GLN A 100 24.63 20.90 -8.85
CA GLN A 100 26.09 21.03 -8.99
C GLN A 100 26.72 19.74 -9.56
N ILE A 101 26.32 18.59 -9.04
CA ILE A 101 26.79 17.28 -9.52
C ILE A 101 26.46 17.10 -11.01
N LEU A 102 25.23 17.38 -11.44
CA LEU A 102 24.81 17.20 -12.83
C LEU A 102 25.45 18.22 -13.79
N ASN A 103 25.85 19.39 -13.30
CA ASN A 103 26.63 20.36 -14.09
C ASN A 103 28.06 19.86 -14.35
N ILE A 104 28.66 19.15 -13.40
CA ILE A 104 30.03 18.61 -13.52
C ILE A 104 30.01 17.27 -14.30
N ALA A 105 29.06 16.39 -13.97
CA ALA A 105 28.94 15.03 -14.50
C ALA A 105 27.53 14.77 -15.05
N PRO A 106 27.19 15.32 -16.24
CA PRO A 106 25.85 15.19 -16.82
C PRO A 106 25.46 13.75 -17.19
N MET A 107 26.42 12.81 -17.23
CA MET A 107 26.18 11.39 -17.48
C MET A 107 25.83 10.58 -16.22
N GLN A 108 25.71 11.22 -15.05
CA GLN A 108 25.37 10.50 -13.82
C GLN A 108 23.84 10.33 -13.67
N LEU A 109 23.32 9.22 -14.19
CA LEU A 109 21.87 8.91 -14.15
C LEU A 109 21.25 8.99 -12.74
N GLN A 110 21.98 8.54 -11.71
CA GLN A 110 21.52 8.59 -10.33
C GLN A 110 21.18 10.02 -9.85
N GLY A 111 21.94 11.03 -10.28
CA GLY A 111 21.70 12.42 -9.91
C GLY A 111 20.33 12.92 -10.39
N TYR A 112 19.90 12.54 -11.60
CA TYR A 112 18.57 12.87 -12.10
C TYR A 112 17.46 12.17 -11.32
N HIS A 113 17.65 10.90 -10.94
CA HIS A 113 16.67 10.18 -10.13
C HIS A 113 16.48 10.82 -8.76
N GLU A 114 17.58 11.16 -8.07
CA GLU A 114 17.51 11.79 -6.74
C GLU A 114 16.91 13.20 -6.80
N LEU A 115 17.31 13.99 -7.80
CA LEU A 115 16.76 15.32 -8.00
C LEU A 115 15.25 15.28 -8.33
N CYS A 116 14.82 14.37 -9.21
CA CYS A 116 13.41 14.14 -9.49
C CYS A 116 12.65 13.73 -8.21
N ARG A 117 13.21 12.81 -7.41
CA ARG A 117 12.60 12.37 -6.14
C ARG A 117 12.40 13.53 -5.17
N LEU A 118 13.41 14.39 -4.99
CA LEU A 118 13.34 15.58 -4.12
C LEU A 118 12.31 16.60 -4.64
N LEU A 119 12.27 16.85 -5.95
CA LEU A 119 11.27 17.76 -6.51
C LEU A 119 9.84 17.20 -6.38
N LYS A 120 9.67 15.87 -6.49
CA LYS A 120 8.40 15.19 -6.23
C LYS A 120 7.98 15.28 -4.76
N SER A 121 8.90 15.22 -3.79
CA SER A 121 8.54 15.40 -2.37
C SER A 121 8.02 16.81 -2.09
N GLN A 122 8.59 17.82 -2.77
CA GLN A 122 8.13 19.21 -2.74
C GLN A 122 6.88 19.47 -3.60
N ARG A 123 6.35 18.46 -4.28
CA ARG A 123 5.25 18.57 -5.28
C ARG A 123 5.56 19.55 -6.42
N ASN A 124 6.84 19.84 -6.67
CA ASN A 124 7.27 20.60 -7.81
C ASN A 124 7.29 19.68 -9.05
N TRP A 125 6.09 19.31 -9.52
CA TRP A 125 5.91 18.38 -10.64
C TRP A 125 6.50 18.92 -11.94
N ASN A 126 6.43 20.24 -12.16
CA ASN A 126 7.01 20.88 -13.34
C ASN A 126 8.54 20.85 -13.30
N GLY A 127 9.16 21.14 -12.15
CA GLY A 127 10.60 21.00 -11.97
C GLY A 127 11.07 19.56 -12.15
N ALA A 128 10.36 18.61 -11.55
CA ALA A 128 10.65 17.18 -11.73
C ALA A 128 10.55 16.76 -13.21
N LEU A 129 9.52 17.24 -13.93
CA LEU A 129 9.37 16.96 -15.35
C LEU A 129 10.52 17.54 -16.18
N ALA A 130 10.95 18.78 -15.90
CA ALA A 130 12.09 19.39 -16.59
C ALA A 130 13.40 18.61 -16.36
N VAL A 131 13.62 18.11 -15.15
CA VAL A 131 14.79 17.25 -14.83
C VAL A 131 14.73 15.93 -15.57
N ILE A 132 13.57 15.29 -15.64
CA ILE A 132 13.39 14.04 -16.40
C ILE A 132 13.52 14.27 -17.91
N ASP A 133 13.02 15.40 -18.44
CA ASP A 133 13.21 15.75 -19.84
C ASP A 133 14.70 15.98 -20.17
N ALA A 134 15.45 16.65 -19.29
CA ALA A 134 16.90 16.78 -19.43
C ALA A 134 17.62 15.42 -19.38
N ALA A 135 17.21 14.53 -18.48
CA ALA A 135 17.74 13.17 -18.40
C ALA A 135 17.47 12.37 -19.68
N LEU A 136 16.23 12.43 -20.21
CA LEU A 136 15.84 11.73 -21.44
C LEU A 136 16.52 12.29 -22.69
N ALA A 137 16.97 13.54 -22.70
CA ALA A 137 17.78 14.09 -23.79
C ALA A 137 19.16 13.41 -23.90
N ILE A 138 19.68 12.88 -22.79
CA ILE A 138 20.97 12.16 -22.71
C ILE A 138 20.75 10.64 -22.76
N PHE A 139 19.66 10.17 -22.15
CA PHE A 139 19.33 8.75 -21.95
C PHE A 139 17.92 8.41 -22.52
N PRO A 140 17.70 8.52 -23.83
CA PRO A 140 16.36 8.48 -24.44
C PRO A 140 15.60 7.16 -24.23
N ASP A 141 16.33 6.05 -24.11
CA ASP A 141 15.74 4.70 -24.07
C ASP A 141 15.69 4.08 -22.68
N ILE A 142 15.92 4.86 -21.61
CA ILE A 142 15.80 4.35 -20.25
C ILE A 142 14.33 4.29 -19.85
N ALA A 143 13.81 3.06 -19.83
CA ALA A 143 12.43 2.74 -19.48
C ALA A 143 11.98 3.38 -18.15
N ALA A 144 12.83 3.35 -17.11
CA ALA A 144 12.53 3.98 -15.83
C ALA A 144 12.28 5.50 -15.94
N LEU A 145 13.07 6.22 -16.74
CA LEU A 145 12.88 7.67 -16.98
C LEU A 145 11.61 7.94 -17.79
N CYS A 146 11.31 7.09 -18.77
CA CYS A 146 10.05 7.20 -19.54
C CYS A 146 8.82 6.97 -18.64
N ALA A 147 8.88 6.00 -17.74
CA ALA A 147 7.82 5.76 -16.75
C ALA A 147 7.64 6.98 -15.81
N GLU A 148 8.74 7.57 -15.33
CA GLU A 148 8.72 8.78 -14.50
C GLU A 148 8.09 9.97 -15.24
N LYS A 149 8.46 10.19 -16.51
CA LYS A 149 7.84 11.24 -17.34
C LYS A 149 6.34 11.05 -17.46
N SER A 150 5.87 9.84 -17.72
CA SER A 150 4.44 9.53 -17.81
C SER A 150 3.70 9.78 -16.48
N ASP A 151 4.26 9.34 -15.34
CA ASP A 151 3.70 9.60 -14.00
C ASP A 151 3.59 11.12 -13.74
N LEU A 152 4.64 11.88 -14.04
CA LEU A 152 4.65 13.34 -13.87
C LEU A 152 3.62 14.05 -14.76
N LEU A 153 3.47 13.64 -16.01
CA LEU A 153 2.42 14.14 -16.90
C LEU A 153 1.01 13.84 -16.35
N CYS A 154 0.79 12.64 -15.80
CA CYS A 154 -0.48 12.30 -15.16
C CYS A 154 -0.75 13.16 -13.91
N ARG A 155 0.27 13.43 -13.09
CA ARG A 155 0.15 14.32 -11.91
C ARG A 155 -0.13 15.77 -12.28
N LEU A 156 0.33 16.21 -13.44
CA LEU A 156 0.04 17.52 -14.02
C LEU A 156 -1.31 17.58 -14.75
N HIS A 157 -2.13 16.53 -14.67
CA HIS A 157 -3.41 16.42 -15.40
C HIS A 157 -3.24 16.52 -16.93
N ARG A 158 -2.12 16.01 -17.45
CA ARG A 158 -1.76 15.93 -18.86
C ARG A 158 -1.73 14.47 -19.33
N GLN A 159 -2.80 13.73 -19.05
CA GLN A 159 -2.86 12.29 -19.30
C GLN A 159 -2.81 11.97 -20.81
N GLU A 160 -3.39 12.81 -21.66
CA GLU A 160 -3.33 12.62 -23.11
C GLU A 160 -1.90 12.82 -23.64
N ASP A 161 -1.14 13.78 -23.09
CA ASP A 161 0.29 13.94 -23.41
C ASP A 161 1.10 12.73 -22.94
N ALA A 162 0.77 12.16 -21.77
CA ALA A 162 1.38 10.94 -21.28
C ALA A 162 1.13 9.76 -22.23
N LEU A 163 -0.12 9.57 -22.65
CA LEU A 163 -0.50 8.52 -23.60
C LEU A 163 0.15 8.73 -24.97
N LEU A 164 0.24 9.97 -25.45
CA LEU A 164 0.93 10.30 -26.69
C LEU A 164 2.42 9.97 -26.59
N PHE A 165 3.09 10.43 -25.53
CA PHE A 165 4.50 10.13 -25.29
C PHE A 165 4.75 8.63 -25.26
N LEU A 166 3.97 7.88 -24.46
CA LEU A 166 4.09 6.43 -24.36
C LEU A 166 3.87 5.69 -25.69
N ARG A 167 3.04 6.23 -26.60
CA ARG A 167 2.83 5.68 -27.96
C ARG A 167 4.05 5.86 -28.86
N THR A 168 4.76 6.97 -28.69
CA THR A 168 5.92 7.32 -29.53
C THR A 168 7.19 6.54 -29.17
N LEU A 169 7.23 5.89 -28.01
CA LEU A 169 8.38 5.10 -27.57
C LEU A 169 8.61 3.89 -28.49
N PRO A 170 9.88 3.53 -28.78
CA PRO A 170 10.20 2.35 -29.56
C PRO A 170 9.69 1.09 -28.86
N PRO A 171 9.32 0.02 -29.61
CA PRO A 171 8.80 -1.21 -29.03
C PRO A 171 9.69 -1.81 -27.92
N THR A 172 11.01 -1.75 -28.12
CA THR A 172 12.02 -2.23 -27.17
C THR A 172 11.90 -1.59 -25.77
N VAL A 173 11.55 -0.30 -25.70
CA VAL A 173 11.34 0.42 -24.44
C VAL A 173 9.91 0.23 -23.95
N ARG A 174 8.95 0.36 -24.86
CA ARG A 174 7.50 0.32 -24.58
C ARG A 174 7.05 -1.00 -23.95
N ASP A 175 7.65 -2.12 -24.33
CA ASP A 175 7.25 -3.44 -23.87
C ASP A 175 7.86 -3.85 -22.51
N SER A 176 8.66 -2.98 -21.89
CA SER A 176 9.19 -3.20 -20.55
C SER A 176 8.10 -3.17 -19.46
N SER A 177 8.30 -3.94 -18.38
CA SER A 177 7.36 -4.07 -17.26
C SER A 177 6.96 -2.73 -16.62
N CYS A 178 7.95 -1.85 -16.38
CA CYS A 178 7.69 -0.53 -15.79
C CYS A 178 6.85 0.37 -16.72
N LEU A 179 7.03 0.28 -18.05
CA LEU A 179 6.22 1.02 -19.02
C LEU A 179 4.81 0.48 -19.12
N LYS A 180 4.60 -0.84 -19.01
CA LYS A 180 3.23 -1.40 -18.94
C LYS A 180 2.46 -0.81 -17.76
N SER A 181 3.12 -0.72 -16.59
CA SER A 181 2.52 -0.08 -15.40
C SER A 181 2.23 1.40 -15.63
N ALA A 182 3.14 2.14 -16.28
CA ALA A 182 2.94 3.54 -16.63
C ALA A 182 1.79 3.73 -17.64
N TRP A 183 1.65 2.84 -18.62
CA TRP A 183 0.53 2.79 -19.56
C TRP A 183 -0.81 2.59 -18.85
N VAL A 184 -0.88 1.62 -17.96
CA VAL A 184 -2.09 1.32 -17.16
C VAL A 184 -2.45 2.53 -16.30
N HIS A 185 -1.46 3.16 -15.66
CA HIS A 185 -1.68 4.38 -14.88
C HIS A 185 -2.24 5.52 -15.73
N ALA A 186 -1.62 5.82 -16.87
CA ALA A 186 -2.05 6.89 -17.76
C ALA A 186 -3.46 6.63 -18.35
N LEU A 187 -3.74 5.39 -18.77
CA LEU A 187 -5.06 4.99 -19.26
C LEU A 187 -6.14 5.13 -18.18
N ASN A 188 -5.85 4.68 -16.95
CA ASN A 188 -6.76 4.86 -15.82
C ASN A 188 -7.00 6.33 -15.50
N ALA A 189 -5.94 7.16 -15.55
CA ALA A 189 -6.05 8.59 -15.30
C ALA A 189 -6.82 9.33 -16.40
N ALA A 190 -6.82 8.80 -17.64
CA ALA A 190 -7.63 9.27 -18.77
C ALA A 190 -9.06 8.66 -18.80
N GLY A 191 -9.44 7.85 -17.80
CA GLY A 191 -10.76 7.18 -17.76
C GLY A 191 -10.92 6.02 -18.75
N GLN A 192 -9.83 5.56 -19.38
CA GLN A 192 -9.82 4.47 -20.37
C GLN A 192 -9.58 3.10 -19.71
N PHE A 193 -10.44 2.73 -18.76
CA PHE A 193 -10.27 1.54 -17.90
C PHE A 193 -10.21 0.22 -18.66
N GLU A 194 -11.09 0.01 -19.64
CA GLU A 194 -11.10 -1.21 -20.47
C GLU A 194 -9.78 -1.40 -21.24
N ARG A 195 -9.18 -0.30 -21.71
CA ARG A 195 -7.88 -0.35 -22.38
C ARG A 195 -6.76 -0.67 -21.39
N ALA A 196 -6.82 -0.13 -20.16
CA ALA A 196 -5.87 -0.47 -19.11
C ALA A 196 -5.92 -1.96 -18.76
N ILE A 197 -7.12 -2.51 -18.60
CA ILE A 197 -7.37 -3.96 -18.40
C ILE A 197 -6.81 -4.77 -19.58
N GLY A 198 -7.02 -4.31 -20.82
CA GLY A 198 -6.46 -4.93 -22.02
C GLY A 198 -4.93 -4.98 -22.04
N ILE A 199 -4.25 -3.92 -21.60
CA ILE A 199 -2.78 -3.89 -21.46
C ILE A 199 -2.30 -4.88 -20.40
N LEU A 200 -2.93 -4.92 -19.23
CA LEU A 200 -2.58 -5.86 -18.17
C LEU A 200 -2.74 -7.31 -18.63
N ARG A 201 -3.89 -7.64 -19.24
CA ARG A 201 -4.19 -8.96 -19.78
C ARG A 201 -3.15 -9.37 -20.82
N ALA A 202 -2.92 -8.54 -21.82
CA ALA A 202 -1.97 -8.83 -22.89
C ALA A 202 -0.53 -8.93 -22.35
N GLY A 203 -0.16 -8.07 -21.40
CA GLY A 203 1.14 -8.08 -20.76
C GLY A 203 1.39 -9.36 -19.97
N ALA A 204 0.41 -9.82 -19.20
CA ALA A 204 0.50 -11.05 -18.42
C ALA A 204 0.56 -12.31 -19.31
N HIS A 205 -0.21 -12.38 -20.40
CA HIS A 205 -0.10 -13.50 -21.35
C HIS A 205 1.20 -13.47 -22.16
N ARG A 206 1.71 -12.28 -22.55
CA ARG A 206 2.98 -12.17 -23.29
C ARG A 206 4.18 -12.55 -22.45
N ALA A 207 4.23 -12.10 -21.20
CA ALA A 207 5.27 -12.47 -20.23
C ALA A 207 5.48 -13.99 -20.21
N VAL A 208 4.38 -14.74 -20.24
CA VAL A 208 4.39 -16.20 -20.27
C VAL A 208 4.92 -16.77 -21.60
N ALA A 209 4.54 -16.17 -22.73
CA ALA A 209 4.99 -16.64 -24.04
C ALA A 209 6.48 -16.38 -24.32
N SER A 210 7.07 -15.36 -23.68
CA SER A 210 8.50 -15.01 -23.81
C SER A 210 9.38 -15.58 -22.70
N GLU A 211 8.82 -16.39 -21.78
CA GLU A 211 9.50 -16.85 -20.55
C GLU A 211 10.03 -15.68 -19.68
N GLU A 212 9.52 -14.46 -19.89
CA GLU A 212 9.86 -13.28 -19.09
C GLU A 212 8.97 -13.19 -17.86
N LEU A 213 9.58 -13.18 -16.67
CA LEU A 213 8.85 -13.11 -15.41
C LEU A 213 8.49 -11.64 -15.05
N ASP A 214 7.43 -11.11 -15.68
CA ASP A 214 6.89 -9.77 -15.38
C ASP A 214 5.94 -9.79 -14.18
N ILE A 215 6.49 -10.06 -12.98
CA ILE A 215 5.73 -10.15 -11.72
C ILE A 215 4.85 -8.91 -11.48
N PRO A 216 5.32 -7.66 -11.67
CA PRO A 216 4.49 -6.49 -11.41
C PRO A 216 3.22 -6.45 -12.27
N THR A 217 3.33 -6.75 -13.56
CA THR A 217 2.17 -6.77 -14.47
C THR A 217 1.22 -7.91 -14.14
N ILE A 218 1.75 -9.10 -13.84
CA ILE A 218 0.94 -10.26 -13.44
C ILE A 218 0.21 -9.97 -12.12
N ASN A 219 0.90 -9.37 -11.14
CA ASN A 219 0.29 -9.01 -9.87
C ASN A 219 -0.83 -7.97 -10.03
N GLN A 220 -0.61 -6.92 -10.85
CA GLN A 220 -1.66 -5.93 -11.15
C GLN A 220 -2.86 -6.56 -11.87
N TRP A 221 -2.61 -7.47 -12.81
CA TRP A 221 -3.64 -8.21 -13.52
C TRP A 221 -4.47 -9.10 -12.59
N LEU A 222 -3.82 -9.88 -11.73
CA LEU A 222 -4.51 -10.73 -10.76
C LEU A 222 -5.27 -9.90 -9.71
N THR A 223 -4.73 -8.75 -9.29
CA THR A 223 -5.43 -7.78 -8.43
C THR A 223 -6.71 -7.26 -9.09
N GLU A 224 -6.67 -6.94 -10.39
CA GLU A 224 -7.85 -6.51 -11.14
C GLU A 224 -8.92 -7.60 -11.18
N LEU A 225 -8.51 -8.83 -11.51
CA LEU A 225 -9.41 -9.98 -11.62
C LEU A 225 -10.09 -10.31 -10.28
N ILE A 226 -9.32 -10.37 -9.18
CA ILE A 226 -9.90 -10.67 -7.87
C ILE A 226 -10.81 -9.53 -7.38
N SER A 227 -10.52 -8.28 -7.76
CA SER A 227 -11.24 -7.10 -7.27
C SER A 227 -12.50 -6.75 -8.04
N SER A 228 -12.67 -7.23 -9.27
CA SER A 228 -13.79 -6.86 -10.15
C SER A 228 -14.98 -7.81 -10.08
N GLY A 229 -14.85 -8.98 -9.44
CA GLY A 229 -15.93 -9.97 -9.27
C GLY A 229 -16.35 -10.72 -10.54
N ASN A 230 -16.13 -10.12 -11.71
CA ASN A 230 -16.68 -10.55 -12.99
C ASN A 230 -15.85 -11.58 -13.76
N SER A 231 -14.79 -12.11 -13.13
CA SER A 231 -13.77 -12.85 -13.86
C SER A 231 -13.29 -14.11 -13.15
N LYS A 232 -14.09 -14.71 -12.26
CA LYS A 232 -13.72 -15.94 -11.52
C LYS A 232 -13.15 -17.03 -12.44
N LYS A 233 -13.85 -17.34 -13.53
CA LYS A 233 -13.41 -18.34 -14.53
C LYS A 233 -12.07 -17.95 -15.16
N GLN A 234 -11.90 -16.67 -15.45
CA GLN A 234 -10.67 -16.16 -16.03
C GLN A 234 -9.52 -16.21 -15.02
N LEU A 235 -9.74 -15.80 -13.78
CA LEU A 235 -8.74 -15.89 -12.71
C LEU A 235 -8.29 -17.33 -12.51
N HIS A 236 -9.22 -18.28 -12.44
CA HIS A 236 -8.88 -19.70 -12.34
C HIS A 236 -8.01 -20.17 -13.53
N ASN A 237 -8.41 -19.82 -14.76
CA ASN A 237 -7.66 -20.19 -15.96
C ASN A 237 -6.26 -19.56 -15.98
N ASP A 238 -6.15 -18.28 -15.62
CA ASP A 238 -4.89 -17.55 -15.63
C ASP A 238 -3.95 -18.06 -14.53
N LEU A 239 -4.45 -18.34 -13.32
CA LEU A 239 -3.68 -18.97 -12.25
C LEU A 239 -3.16 -20.36 -12.67
N ALA A 240 -4.03 -21.20 -13.24
CA ALA A 240 -3.65 -22.53 -13.73
C ALA A 240 -2.65 -22.46 -14.90
N PHE A 241 -2.73 -21.41 -15.72
CA PHE A 241 -1.79 -21.15 -16.80
C PHE A 241 -0.43 -20.70 -16.24
N PHE A 242 -0.41 -19.70 -15.37
CA PHE A 242 0.81 -19.15 -14.76
C PHE A 242 1.59 -20.18 -13.94
N ALA A 243 0.91 -21.08 -13.23
CA ALA A 243 1.54 -22.14 -12.45
C ALA A 243 2.35 -23.15 -13.28
N LYS A 244 2.14 -23.22 -14.61
CA LYS A 244 2.86 -24.15 -15.49
C LYS A 244 4.29 -23.71 -15.80
N PHE A 245 4.56 -22.40 -15.84
CA PHE A 245 5.79 -21.86 -16.43
C PHE A 245 6.89 -21.55 -15.42
N TRP A 246 6.56 -21.25 -14.16
CA TRP A 246 7.56 -20.81 -13.17
C TRP A 246 7.61 -21.69 -11.92
N ARG A 247 7.95 -22.96 -12.15
CA ARG A 247 8.01 -23.99 -11.09
C ARG A 247 9.19 -23.86 -10.12
N LEU A 248 10.16 -22.98 -10.40
CA LEU A 248 11.38 -22.86 -9.58
C LEU A 248 11.41 -21.60 -8.71
N ASP A 249 10.60 -20.57 -9.02
CA ASP A 249 10.54 -19.35 -8.21
C ASP A 249 9.48 -19.49 -7.11
N ARG A 250 9.95 -19.72 -5.88
CA ARG A 250 9.10 -19.86 -4.68
C ARG A 250 8.29 -18.61 -4.35
N ARG A 251 8.82 -17.41 -4.61
CA ARG A 251 8.09 -16.16 -4.35
C ARG A 251 6.92 -16.02 -5.31
N TYR A 252 7.17 -16.31 -6.58
CA TYR A 252 6.13 -16.27 -7.60
C TYR A 252 5.07 -17.35 -7.36
N GLN A 253 5.48 -18.56 -6.98
CA GLN A 253 4.54 -19.62 -6.58
C GLN A 253 3.66 -19.19 -5.42
N GLY A 254 4.25 -18.62 -4.36
CA GLY A 254 3.49 -18.13 -3.22
C GLY A 254 2.57 -16.95 -3.55
N LEU A 255 2.98 -16.07 -4.49
CA LEU A 255 2.11 -15.02 -5.03
C LEU A 255 0.85 -15.62 -5.68
N LEU A 256 1.02 -16.58 -6.60
CA LEU A 256 -0.10 -17.26 -7.26
C LEU A 256 -0.97 -18.03 -6.26
N ALA A 257 -0.33 -18.72 -5.31
CA ALA A 257 -1.00 -19.45 -4.24
C ALA A 257 -1.88 -18.52 -3.40
N CYS A 258 -1.40 -17.32 -3.07
CA CYS A 258 -2.20 -16.36 -2.33
C CYS A 258 -3.46 -15.91 -3.09
N TYR A 259 -3.37 -15.67 -4.39
CA TYR A 259 -4.56 -15.35 -5.21
C TYR A 259 -5.51 -16.55 -5.33
N ALA A 260 -4.97 -17.76 -5.46
CA ALA A 260 -5.76 -18.98 -5.48
C ALA A 260 -6.49 -19.21 -4.15
N MET A 261 -5.83 -18.97 -3.01
CA MET A 261 -6.43 -19.02 -1.68
C MET A 261 -7.51 -17.95 -1.49
N LEU A 262 -7.26 -16.71 -1.92
CA LEU A 262 -8.28 -15.64 -1.89
C LEU A 262 -9.53 -16.05 -2.68
N GLN A 263 -9.36 -16.57 -3.89
CA GLN A 263 -10.48 -17.03 -4.72
C GLN A 263 -11.21 -18.22 -4.07
N ALA A 264 -10.49 -19.22 -3.55
CA ALA A 264 -11.07 -20.37 -2.88
C ALA A 264 -11.85 -19.95 -1.61
N TRP A 265 -11.33 -19.00 -0.85
CA TRP A 265 -12.02 -18.42 0.30
C TRP A 265 -13.29 -17.69 -0.11
N LEU A 266 -13.25 -16.83 -1.15
CA LEU A 266 -14.45 -16.15 -1.67
C LEU A 266 -15.52 -17.12 -2.19
N ASP A 267 -15.11 -18.32 -2.62
CA ASP A 267 -15.99 -19.39 -3.07
C ASP A 267 -16.55 -20.26 -1.95
N GLY A 268 -16.13 -20.04 -0.71
CA GLY A 268 -16.51 -20.85 0.44
C GLY A 268 -15.84 -22.23 0.48
N ASN A 269 -14.73 -22.41 -0.23
CA ASN A 269 -13.99 -23.67 -0.28
C ASN A 269 -12.77 -23.63 0.65
N VAL A 270 -13.02 -23.85 1.95
CA VAL A 270 -12.00 -23.85 3.00
C VAL A 270 -10.96 -24.95 2.81
N ASP A 271 -11.39 -26.13 2.38
CA ASP A 271 -10.49 -27.28 2.18
C ASP A 271 -9.42 -26.98 1.12
N THR A 272 -9.81 -26.35 0.00
CA THR A 272 -8.86 -25.92 -1.03
C THR A 272 -7.91 -24.84 -0.51
N VAL A 273 -8.35 -23.93 0.36
CA VAL A 273 -7.43 -22.97 1.01
C VAL A 273 -6.37 -23.71 1.82
N MET A 274 -6.79 -24.67 2.65
CA MET A 274 -5.89 -25.45 3.49
C MET A 274 -4.94 -26.34 2.68
N GLU A 275 -5.42 -26.93 1.58
CA GLU A 275 -4.60 -27.72 0.65
C GLU A 275 -3.50 -26.87 0.01
N ILE A 276 -3.85 -25.72 -0.57
CA ILE A 276 -2.88 -24.81 -1.19
C ILE A 276 -1.87 -24.33 -0.14
N ALA A 277 -2.34 -23.98 1.06
CA ALA A 277 -1.44 -23.55 2.13
C ALA A 277 -0.45 -24.63 2.55
N GLY A 278 -0.88 -25.89 2.59
CA GLY A 278 -0.02 -27.04 2.88
C GLY A 278 1.06 -27.28 1.81
N GLN A 279 0.82 -26.88 0.57
CA GLN A 279 1.78 -26.98 -0.54
C GLN A 279 2.80 -25.82 -0.55
N HIS A 280 2.49 -24.70 0.12
CA HIS A 280 3.29 -23.46 0.10
C HIS A 280 3.70 -22.98 1.51
N THR A 281 3.99 -23.92 2.41
CA THR A 281 4.31 -23.65 3.83
C THR A 281 5.54 -22.76 4.05
N ASP A 282 6.47 -22.72 3.10
CA ASP A 282 7.70 -21.95 3.19
C ASP A 282 7.53 -20.48 2.76
N PHE A 283 6.44 -20.13 2.07
CA PHE A 283 6.24 -18.79 1.51
C PHE A 283 6.30 -17.69 2.59
N GLU A 284 5.76 -17.95 3.78
CA GLU A 284 5.80 -17.01 4.91
C GLU A 284 7.20 -16.77 5.46
N SER A 285 8.08 -17.76 5.32
CA SER A 285 9.45 -17.73 5.85
C SER A 285 10.47 -17.09 4.89
N LEU A 286 10.05 -16.72 3.69
CA LEU A 286 10.92 -16.06 2.72
C LEU A 286 11.31 -14.65 3.22
N PRO A 287 12.55 -14.19 2.92
CA PRO A 287 13.00 -12.86 3.33
C PRO A 287 12.07 -11.75 2.85
N ASP A 288 11.86 -10.73 3.68
CA ASP A 288 11.00 -9.62 3.31
C ASP A 288 11.59 -8.80 2.16
N ILE A 289 10.87 -8.74 1.04
CA ILE A 289 11.07 -7.73 -0.01
C ILE A 289 9.79 -6.92 -0.16
N ASP A 290 9.91 -5.65 -0.55
CA ASP A 290 8.75 -4.77 -0.63
C ASP A 290 7.74 -5.20 -1.71
N ALA A 291 8.21 -5.86 -2.79
CA ALA A 291 7.39 -6.24 -3.94
C ALA A 291 6.28 -7.26 -3.64
N ASP A 292 6.45 -8.14 -2.65
CA ASP A 292 5.51 -9.23 -2.32
C ASP A 292 4.95 -9.13 -0.88
N ARG A 293 5.36 -8.12 -0.10
CA ARG A 293 4.96 -7.95 1.30
C ARG A 293 3.43 -7.97 1.48
N ALA A 294 2.70 -7.26 0.64
CA ALA A 294 1.23 -7.19 0.74
C ALA A 294 0.60 -8.57 0.56
N MET A 295 1.09 -9.37 -0.39
CA MET A 295 0.55 -10.69 -0.68
C MET A 295 0.92 -11.72 0.39
N ARG A 296 2.09 -11.60 1.04
CA ARG A 296 2.38 -12.39 2.26
C ARG A 296 1.43 -12.05 3.42
N VAL A 297 1.02 -10.78 3.56
CA VAL A 297 0.02 -10.40 4.57
C VAL A 297 -1.33 -11.04 4.25
N PHE A 298 -1.78 -11.00 2.99
CA PHE A 298 -3.02 -11.66 2.57
C PHE A 298 -2.95 -13.18 2.74
N TYR A 299 -1.84 -13.82 2.39
CA TYR A 299 -1.65 -15.26 2.55
C TYR A 299 -1.89 -15.68 4.00
N ARG A 300 -1.22 -15.00 4.95
CA ARG A 300 -1.41 -15.21 6.39
C ARG A 300 -2.82 -14.98 6.84
N TYR A 301 -3.43 -13.89 6.40
CA TYR A 301 -4.76 -13.53 6.79
C TYR A 301 -5.78 -14.58 6.34
N VAL A 302 -5.73 -15.02 5.08
CA VAL A 302 -6.63 -16.04 4.54
C VAL A 302 -6.40 -17.40 5.19
N LEU A 303 -5.14 -17.77 5.48
CA LEU A 303 -4.84 -18.99 6.23
C LEU A 303 -5.45 -18.97 7.64
N GLN A 304 -5.33 -17.85 8.37
CA GLN A 304 -5.93 -17.70 9.69
C GLN A 304 -7.47 -17.73 9.64
N LEU A 305 -8.08 -17.13 8.60
CA LEU A 305 -9.52 -17.21 8.39
C LEU A 305 -9.97 -18.66 8.18
N ALA A 306 -9.26 -19.41 7.34
CA ALA A 306 -9.56 -20.82 7.10
C ALA A 306 -9.42 -21.67 8.37
N GLN A 307 -8.33 -21.49 9.13
CA GLN A 307 -8.07 -22.21 10.38
C GLN A 307 -9.09 -21.92 11.49
N THR A 308 -9.66 -20.71 11.52
CA THR A 308 -10.65 -20.31 12.52
C THR A 308 -12.09 -20.51 12.06
N SER A 309 -12.30 -20.85 10.79
CA SER A 309 -13.62 -21.16 10.27
C SER A 309 -14.14 -22.46 10.87
N THR A 310 -15.36 -22.43 11.37
CA THR A 310 -16.04 -23.63 11.89
C THR A 310 -16.87 -24.25 10.76
N PRO A 311 -16.65 -25.53 10.41
CA PRO A 311 -17.51 -26.21 9.45
C PRO A 311 -18.95 -26.18 9.97
N CYS A 312 -19.87 -25.61 9.19
CA CYS A 312 -21.26 -25.58 9.60
C CYS A 312 -21.89 -26.96 9.38
N ALA A 313 -22.06 -27.72 10.46
CA ALA A 313 -22.78 -28.98 10.46
C ALA A 313 -24.29 -28.70 10.31
N SER A 314 -24.76 -28.70 9.06
CA SER A 314 -26.13 -28.41 8.61
C SER A 314 -26.60 -26.96 8.81
N LEU A 315 -26.85 -26.28 7.69
CA LEU A 315 -27.36 -24.92 7.66
C LEU A 315 -28.89 -24.91 7.67
N PRO A 316 -29.54 -24.07 8.50
CA PRO A 316 -30.99 -23.86 8.42
C PRO A 316 -31.33 -23.24 7.07
N VAL A 317 -32.32 -23.79 6.35
CA VAL A 317 -32.78 -23.27 5.05
C VAL A 317 -34.20 -22.70 5.22
N PRO A 318 -34.53 -21.53 4.64
CA PRO A 318 -33.73 -20.72 3.71
C PRO A 318 -32.88 -19.63 4.39
N LEU A 319 -31.64 -19.47 3.92
CA LEU A 319 -30.74 -18.36 4.30
C LEU A 319 -30.88 -17.20 3.32
N VAL A 320 -30.91 -15.97 3.83
CA VAL A 320 -30.76 -14.78 2.99
C VAL A 320 -29.28 -14.47 2.78
N THR A 321 -28.91 -14.12 1.55
CA THR A 321 -27.54 -13.71 1.24
C THR A 321 -27.30 -12.28 1.72
N LEU A 322 -26.37 -12.10 2.65
CA LEU A 322 -25.81 -10.78 2.99
C LEU A 322 -24.65 -10.47 2.04
N ASN A 323 -24.82 -9.45 1.20
CA ASN A 323 -23.76 -9.00 0.30
C ASN A 323 -22.81 -8.10 1.07
N VAL A 324 -21.55 -8.51 1.24
CA VAL A 324 -20.53 -7.75 1.96
C VAL A 324 -19.50 -7.23 0.97
N ILE A 325 -19.53 -5.94 0.65
CA ILE A 325 -18.57 -5.30 -0.27
C ILE A 325 -17.56 -4.49 0.55
N GLY A 326 -16.27 -4.64 0.26
CA GLY A 326 -15.27 -3.76 0.85
C GLY A 326 -13.85 -4.17 0.54
N GLU A 327 -12.93 -3.66 1.37
CA GLU A 327 -11.53 -4.08 1.37
C GLU A 327 -11.37 -5.40 2.17
N SER A 328 -10.19 -5.67 2.73
CA SER A 328 -9.92 -6.98 3.38
C SER A 328 -10.87 -7.30 4.52
N HIS A 329 -11.51 -6.33 5.18
CA HIS A 329 -12.50 -6.61 6.23
C HIS A 329 -13.76 -7.33 5.72
N CYS A 330 -14.06 -7.30 4.41
CA CYS A 330 -15.18 -8.07 3.87
C CYS A 330 -14.90 -9.59 3.90
N LEU A 331 -13.63 -10.00 3.98
CA LEU A 331 -13.23 -11.42 4.01
C LEU A 331 -13.52 -12.07 5.35
N SER A 332 -13.58 -11.29 6.44
CA SER A 332 -13.83 -11.79 7.79
C SER A 332 -15.22 -12.40 8.00
N PRO A 333 -16.33 -11.72 7.63
CA PRO A 333 -17.66 -12.34 7.71
C PRO A 333 -17.91 -13.38 6.62
N ALA A 334 -17.05 -13.49 5.59
CA ALA A 334 -17.29 -14.34 4.43
C ALA A 334 -17.59 -15.80 4.84
N ASN A 335 -18.55 -16.41 4.15
CA ASN A 335 -18.98 -17.80 4.34
C ASN A 335 -19.60 -18.11 5.71
N SER A 336 -19.63 -17.14 6.62
CA SER A 336 -20.20 -17.30 7.94
C SER A 336 -21.71 -17.12 7.92
N VAL A 337 -22.39 -17.84 8.82
CA VAL A 337 -23.82 -17.72 9.04
C VAL A 337 -24.08 -17.17 10.44
N PHE A 338 -24.88 -16.12 10.50
CA PHE A 338 -25.17 -15.40 11.74
C PHE A 338 -26.49 -14.65 11.64
N ASP A 339 -27.01 -14.22 12.80
CA ASP A 339 -28.20 -13.37 12.87
C ASP A 339 -27.86 -11.95 12.42
N TRP A 340 -28.70 -11.39 11.55
CA TRP A 340 -28.54 -10.07 10.97
C TRP A 340 -29.89 -9.38 10.89
N HIS A 341 -30.08 -8.38 11.75
CA HIS A 341 -31.36 -7.66 11.91
C HIS A 341 -32.56 -8.60 12.15
N GLY A 342 -32.36 -9.66 12.94
CA GLY A 342 -33.40 -10.65 13.27
C GLY A 342 -33.66 -11.69 12.18
N GLN A 343 -32.80 -11.75 11.16
CA GLN A 343 -32.84 -12.76 10.12
C GLN A 343 -31.53 -13.54 10.06
N LEU A 344 -31.61 -14.86 9.90
CA LEU A 344 -30.42 -15.67 9.66
C LEU A 344 -29.91 -15.45 8.22
N VAL A 345 -28.66 -15.01 8.10
CA VAL A 345 -28.04 -14.72 6.80
C VAL A 345 -26.77 -15.52 6.58
N GLN A 346 -26.43 -15.74 5.31
CA GLN A 346 -25.10 -16.17 4.90
C GLN A 346 -24.37 -15.00 4.25
N ALA A 347 -23.23 -14.62 4.82
CA ALA A 347 -22.43 -13.54 4.28
C ALA A 347 -21.62 -13.99 3.06
N ARG A 348 -21.75 -13.25 1.96
CA ARG A 348 -20.96 -13.42 0.75
C ARG A 348 -20.12 -12.18 0.50
N ALA A 349 -18.80 -12.38 0.52
CA ALA A 349 -17.83 -11.32 0.32
C ALA A 349 -17.68 -10.96 -1.16
N ARG A 350 -17.53 -9.66 -1.40
CA ARG A 350 -17.29 -9.03 -2.69
C ARG A 350 -16.11 -8.09 -2.54
N PHE A 351 -14.94 -8.67 -2.71
CA PHE A 351 -13.67 -8.07 -2.34
C PHE A 351 -13.21 -7.07 -3.41
N VAL A 352 -12.79 -5.88 -2.96
CA VAL A 352 -12.10 -4.88 -3.77
C VAL A 352 -10.80 -4.53 -3.06
N MET A 353 -9.70 -5.13 -3.52
CA MET A 353 -8.41 -5.00 -2.85
C MET A 353 -7.98 -3.53 -2.77
N GLY A 354 -7.74 -3.04 -1.54
CA GLY A 354 -7.22 -1.69 -1.29
C GLY A 354 -8.20 -0.54 -1.48
N VAL A 355 -9.51 -0.79 -1.64
CA VAL A 355 -10.49 0.29 -1.71
C VAL A 355 -10.51 1.10 -0.39
N GLN A 356 -10.64 2.42 -0.53
CA GLN A 356 -10.63 3.39 0.55
C GLN A 356 -11.78 4.36 0.33
N MET A 357 -12.29 4.98 1.40
CA MET A 357 -13.26 6.07 1.31
C MET A 357 -12.71 7.21 0.46
N HIS A 358 -11.42 7.54 0.60
CA HIS A 358 -10.75 8.55 -0.23
C HIS A 358 -10.89 8.29 -1.75
N HIS A 359 -10.73 7.03 -2.20
CA HIS A 359 -10.87 6.67 -3.61
C HIS A 359 -12.28 6.96 -4.13
N LEU A 360 -13.29 6.73 -3.30
CA LEU A 360 -14.69 6.93 -3.64
C LEU A 360 -15.10 8.42 -3.53
N ALA A 361 -14.51 9.14 -2.59
CA ALA A 361 -14.72 10.57 -2.36
C ALA A 361 -14.09 11.45 -3.44
N LYS A 362 -12.99 11.01 -4.07
CA LYS A 362 -12.29 11.77 -5.11
C LYS A 362 -13.24 12.07 -6.29
N LEU A 363 -13.23 13.31 -6.78
CA LEU A 363 -13.99 13.70 -7.97
C LEU A 363 -13.53 12.92 -9.22
N GLY A 364 -14.49 12.68 -10.13
CA GLY A 364 -14.26 11.92 -11.36
C GLY A 364 -14.29 10.41 -11.17
N GLU A 365 -14.11 9.68 -12.27
CA GLU A 365 -14.05 8.23 -12.30
C GLU A 365 -12.64 7.71 -11.97
N ASN A 366 -12.55 6.50 -11.43
CA ASN A 366 -11.30 5.79 -11.21
C ASN A 366 -11.52 4.28 -11.13
N ALA A 367 -10.44 3.50 -11.21
CA ALA A 367 -10.51 2.04 -11.22
C ALA A 367 -11.22 1.43 -10.00
N TYR A 368 -11.08 2.02 -8.80
CA TYR A 368 -11.77 1.52 -7.60
C TYR A 368 -13.28 1.71 -7.68
N LYS A 369 -13.75 2.85 -8.19
CA LYS A 369 -15.18 3.08 -8.44
C LYS A 369 -15.75 2.08 -9.44
N GLN A 370 -15.00 1.82 -10.52
CA GLN A 370 -15.41 0.85 -11.54
C GLN A 370 -15.50 -0.58 -11.00
N ARG A 371 -14.49 -1.02 -10.23
CA ARG A 371 -14.50 -2.34 -9.54
C ARG A 371 -15.67 -2.48 -8.56
N LEU A 372 -15.95 -1.44 -7.78
CA LEU A 372 -17.07 -1.44 -6.84
C LEU A 372 -18.43 -1.45 -7.59
N LEU A 373 -18.55 -0.67 -8.66
CA LEU A 373 -19.74 -0.67 -9.51
C LEU A 373 -19.98 -2.04 -10.17
N SER A 374 -18.92 -2.70 -10.61
CA SER A 374 -18.96 -4.08 -11.13
C SER A 374 -19.66 -5.01 -10.13
N HIS A 375 -19.19 -5.05 -8.87
CA HIS A 375 -19.83 -5.83 -7.81
C HIS A 375 -21.27 -5.41 -7.52
N LEU A 376 -21.57 -4.11 -7.48
CA LEU A 376 -22.93 -3.62 -7.23
C LEU A 376 -23.90 -4.04 -8.34
N ASN A 377 -23.44 -4.08 -9.60
CA ASN A 377 -24.23 -4.49 -10.76
C ASN A 377 -24.54 -5.99 -10.75
N ASP A 378 -23.67 -6.80 -10.15
CA ASP A 378 -23.83 -8.24 -10.02
C ASP A 378 -24.71 -8.65 -8.82
N ILE A 379 -25.32 -7.69 -8.11
CA ILE A 379 -26.23 -7.95 -6.98
C ILE A 379 -27.67 -7.67 -7.40
N ASP A 380 -28.48 -8.73 -7.41
CA ASP A 380 -29.90 -8.64 -7.73
C ASP A 380 -30.72 -8.04 -6.58
N ASN A 381 -30.58 -8.60 -5.37
CA ASN A 381 -31.32 -8.20 -4.17
C ASN A 381 -30.59 -8.60 -2.86
N GLY A 382 -31.23 -8.28 -1.73
CA GLY A 382 -30.80 -8.69 -0.39
C GLY A 382 -30.15 -7.56 0.41
N PRO A 383 -29.76 -7.82 1.67
CA PRO A 383 -29.08 -6.83 2.49
C PRO A 383 -27.65 -6.58 1.99
N LEU A 384 -27.19 -5.33 2.14
CA LEU A 384 -25.85 -4.87 1.77
C LEU A 384 -25.11 -4.39 3.03
N LEU A 385 -23.89 -4.89 3.22
CA LEU A 385 -22.92 -4.41 4.20
C LEU A 385 -21.70 -3.83 3.48
N LEU A 386 -21.34 -2.59 3.79
CA LEU A 386 -20.14 -1.92 3.28
C LEU A 386 -19.06 -1.88 4.37
N THR A 387 -17.93 -2.55 4.12
CA THR A 387 -16.78 -2.62 5.04
C THR A 387 -15.59 -1.85 4.46
N ILE A 388 -15.76 -0.53 4.31
CA ILE A 388 -14.74 0.37 3.74
C ILE A 388 -14.45 1.47 4.76
N GLY A 389 -13.16 1.66 5.08
CA GLY A 389 -12.71 2.79 5.88
C GLY A 389 -11.56 2.50 6.84
N GLU A 390 -11.25 1.24 7.14
CA GLU A 390 -10.15 0.93 8.08
C GLU A 390 -8.81 1.43 7.55
N ILE A 391 -8.53 1.20 6.26
CA ILE A 391 -7.28 1.65 5.62
C ILE A 391 -7.15 3.18 5.64
N ASP A 392 -8.26 3.92 5.52
CA ASP A 392 -8.28 5.39 5.64
C ASP A 392 -7.87 5.88 7.05
N CYS A 393 -7.85 4.99 8.05
CA CYS A 393 -7.58 5.32 9.44
C CYS A 393 -6.33 4.62 10.02
N ARG A 394 -5.39 4.20 9.18
CA ARG A 394 -4.09 3.68 9.60
C ARG A 394 -3.11 4.84 9.94
N PRO A 395 -2.02 4.60 10.69
CA PRO A 395 -1.01 5.63 10.96
C PRO A 395 -0.01 5.78 9.81
N VAL A 396 0.25 4.70 9.07
CA VAL A 396 1.27 4.65 7.99
C VAL A 396 0.74 5.00 6.61
N GLU A 397 -0.58 5.08 6.49
CA GLU A 397 -1.37 5.41 5.29
C GLU A 397 -2.72 5.97 5.76
N GLY A 398 -3.51 6.60 4.88
CA GLY A 398 -4.81 7.16 5.27
C GLY A 398 -4.76 8.62 5.74
N MET A 399 -5.84 9.08 6.37
CA MET A 399 -6.14 10.49 6.64
C MET A 399 -5.13 11.16 7.56
N TRP A 400 -4.63 10.46 8.59
CA TRP A 400 -3.63 11.01 9.51
C TRP A 400 -2.35 11.42 8.77
N LYS A 401 -1.76 10.48 8.04
CA LYS A 401 -0.56 10.73 7.24
C LYS A 401 -0.83 11.69 6.09
N ALA A 402 -2.01 11.63 5.48
CA ALA A 402 -2.39 12.54 4.41
C ALA A 402 -2.50 13.99 4.89
N ALA A 403 -3.09 14.25 6.06
CA ALA A 403 -3.19 15.57 6.67
C ALA A 403 -1.81 16.18 6.90
N VAL A 404 -0.90 15.42 7.54
CA VAL A 404 0.50 15.83 7.75
C VAL A 404 1.19 16.14 6.42
N ARG A 405 1.08 15.25 5.42
CA ARG A 405 1.74 15.39 4.11
C ARG A 405 1.19 16.54 3.26
N THR A 406 -0.06 16.91 3.45
CA THR A 406 -0.72 17.96 2.66
C THR A 406 -0.78 19.29 3.39
N ASN A 407 -0.37 19.32 4.66
CA ASN A 407 -0.63 20.43 5.57
C ASN A 407 -2.11 20.86 5.59
N THR A 408 -3.02 19.88 5.46
CA THR A 408 -4.47 20.12 5.53
C THR A 408 -4.95 19.87 6.96
N ALA A 409 -5.88 20.69 7.46
CA ALA A 409 -6.50 20.44 8.74
C ALA A 409 -7.17 19.05 8.74
N LEU A 410 -6.82 18.22 9.72
CA LEU A 410 -7.26 16.83 9.76
C LEU A 410 -8.79 16.69 9.76
N ASN A 411 -9.48 17.54 10.51
CA ASN A 411 -10.94 17.53 10.58
C ASN A 411 -11.57 17.81 9.20
N ASP A 412 -11.06 18.80 8.46
CA ASP A 412 -11.58 19.15 7.14
C ASP A 412 -11.34 18.00 6.14
N LEU A 413 -10.17 17.37 6.20
CA LEU A 413 -9.86 16.21 5.37
C LEU A 413 -10.80 15.03 5.68
N MET A 414 -11.10 14.80 6.95
CA MET A 414 -12.04 13.75 7.38
C MET A 414 -13.45 14.05 6.90
N ASP A 415 -13.92 15.28 7.09
CA ASP A 415 -15.26 15.70 6.69
C ASP A 415 -15.41 15.59 5.16
N LEU A 416 -14.41 16.02 4.38
CA LEU A 416 -14.36 15.86 2.92
C LEU A 416 -14.36 14.39 2.49
N THR A 417 -13.56 13.55 3.15
CA THR A 417 -13.42 12.13 2.80
C THR A 417 -14.72 11.36 3.08
N VAL A 418 -15.31 11.54 4.26
CA VAL A 418 -16.53 10.82 4.63
C VAL A 418 -17.75 11.36 3.86
N SER A 419 -17.89 12.67 3.70
CA SER A 419 -18.99 13.26 2.92
C SER A 419 -18.90 12.88 1.43
N GLY A 420 -17.70 12.87 0.85
CA GLY A 420 -17.48 12.43 -0.52
C GLY A 420 -17.78 10.94 -0.72
N TYR A 421 -17.42 10.09 0.25
CA TYR A 421 -17.78 8.67 0.24
C TYR A 421 -19.30 8.48 0.19
N PHE A 422 -20.04 9.14 1.09
CA PHE A 422 -21.50 9.08 1.06
C PHE A 422 -22.11 9.70 -0.21
N SER A 423 -21.56 10.79 -0.72
CA SER A 423 -22.02 11.42 -1.97
C SER A 423 -21.87 10.48 -3.16
N PHE A 424 -20.79 9.69 -3.20
CA PHE A 424 -20.63 8.63 -4.18
C PHE A 424 -21.69 7.53 -4.01
N LEU A 425 -21.94 7.05 -2.78
CA LEU A 425 -22.97 6.05 -2.51
C LEU A 425 -24.37 6.52 -2.90
N ASP A 426 -24.71 7.78 -2.61
CA ASP A 426 -25.99 8.40 -3.00
C ASP A 426 -26.17 8.44 -4.52
N LYS A 427 -25.08 8.50 -5.28
CA LYS A 427 -25.14 8.45 -6.74
C LYS A 427 -25.39 7.03 -7.26
N VAL A 428 -24.82 6.00 -6.62
CA VAL A 428 -24.73 4.66 -7.21
C VAL A 428 -25.69 3.63 -6.63
N LEU A 429 -26.24 3.86 -5.43
CA LEU A 429 -27.14 2.92 -4.77
C LEU A 429 -28.63 3.10 -5.12
N PRO A 430 -29.17 4.32 -5.39
CA PRO A 430 -30.56 4.47 -5.78
C PRO A 430 -30.94 3.64 -7.00
N GLY A 431 -32.16 3.08 -6.99
CA GLY A 431 -32.67 2.22 -8.07
C GLY A 431 -32.29 0.74 -7.95
N ARG A 432 -31.41 0.37 -7.01
CA ARG A 432 -31.05 -1.03 -6.71
C ARG A 432 -31.98 -1.61 -5.64
N LYS A 433 -32.19 -2.93 -5.66
CA LYS A 433 -33.16 -3.62 -4.78
C LYS A 433 -32.52 -4.16 -3.50
N PHE A 434 -31.83 -3.30 -2.74
CA PHE A 434 -31.32 -3.69 -1.43
C PHE A 434 -32.42 -3.65 -0.37
N SER A 435 -32.55 -4.72 0.43
CA SER A 435 -33.55 -4.76 1.51
C SER A 435 -33.13 -3.93 2.72
N SER A 436 -31.82 -3.81 2.96
CA SER A 436 -31.23 -2.89 3.93
C SER A 436 -29.79 -2.56 3.51
N ILE A 437 -29.32 -1.39 3.93
CA ILE A 437 -27.94 -0.94 3.72
C ILE A 437 -27.33 -0.70 5.09
N THR A 438 -26.15 -1.28 5.33
CA THR A 438 -25.40 -1.12 6.58
C THR A 438 -24.00 -0.63 6.28
N ILE A 439 -23.59 0.44 6.97
CA ILE A 439 -22.22 0.94 6.96
C ILE A 439 -21.48 0.38 8.17
N GLN A 440 -20.36 -0.30 7.95
CA GLN A 440 -19.49 -0.72 9.04
C GLN A 440 -18.65 0.46 9.54
N GLY A 441 -18.51 0.57 10.85
CA GLY A 441 -17.53 1.46 11.47
C GLY A 441 -16.09 1.01 11.22
N ILE A 442 -15.15 1.68 11.88
CA ILE A 442 -13.72 1.36 11.86
C ILE A 442 -13.34 0.74 13.20
N PRO A 443 -12.69 -0.45 13.24
CA PRO A 443 -12.34 -1.09 14.50
C PRO A 443 -11.34 -0.24 15.29
N ALA A 444 -11.30 -0.43 16.62
CA ALA A 444 -10.22 0.12 17.43
C ALA A 444 -8.89 -0.55 17.06
N PRO A 445 -7.74 0.16 17.04
CA PRO A 445 -6.47 -0.41 16.58
C PRO A 445 -6.05 -1.66 17.37
N GLY A 446 -5.91 -2.79 16.67
CA GLY A 446 -5.35 -4.04 17.22
C GLY A 446 -3.81 -4.07 17.31
N TYR A 447 -3.15 -2.93 17.13
CA TYR A 447 -1.70 -2.77 17.14
C TYR A 447 -1.23 -1.66 18.06
N ASP A 448 0.01 -1.79 18.53
CA ASP A 448 0.69 -0.73 19.26
C ASP A 448 1.09 0.43 18.33
N LEU A 449 0.93 1.64 18.84
CA LEU A 449 1.33 2.90 18.17
C LEU A 449 2.80 3.21 18.47
N THR A 450 3.70 2.34 18.04
CA THR A 450 5.17 2.46 18.21
C THR A 450 5.91 2.29 16.88
N ASP A 451 7.20 2.60 16.87
CA ASP A 451 8.10 2.43 15.73
C ASP A 451 7.54 3.02 14.43
N ARG A 452 7.48 2.22 13.36
CA ARG A 452 6.93 2.62 12.06
C ARG A 452 5.46 3.03 12.11
N ARG A 453 4.72 2.69 13.18
CA ARG A 453 3.30 3.03 13.38
C ARG A 453 3.10 4.17 14.36
N ASN A 454 4.16 4.80 14.86
CA ASN A 454 4.03 5.93 15.77
C ASN A 454 3.49 7.16 15.02
N PRO A 455 2.28 7.66 15.32
CA PRO A 455 1.72 8.84 14.69
C PRO A 455 2.33 10.17 15.21
N GLY A 456 3.23 10.12 16.19
CA GLY A 456 3.68 11.28 16.95
C GLY A 456 2.69 11.62 18.05
N ASP A 457 1.49 12.09 17.68
CA ASP A 457 0.37 12.32 18.58
C ASP A 457 -0.58 11.11 18.62
N LYS A 458 -0.35 10.22 19.60
CA LYS A 458 -1.15 9.00 19.78
C LYS A 458 -2.61 9.31 20.16
N GLN A 459 -2.83 10.29 21.03
CA GLN A 459 -4.18 10.59 21.53
C GLN A 459 -5.01 11.28 20.45
N GLY A 460 -4.40 12.19 19.68
CA GLY A 460 -5.02 12.77 18.49
C GLY A 460 -5.38 11.71 17.46
N PHE A 461 -4.48 10.75 17.20
CA PHE A 461 -4.75 9.64 16.27
C PHE A 461 -5.94 8.77 16.71
N ILE A 462 -6.00 8.39 17.99
CA ILE A 462 -7.16 7.64 18.52
C ILE A 462 -8.44 8.49 18.44
N THR A 463 -8.34 9.79 18.70
CA THR A 463 -9.48 10.71 18.59
C THR A 463 -9.99 10.85 17.14
N MET A 464 -9.09 10.81 16.16
CA MET A 464 -9.44 10.76 14.73
C MET A 464 -10.29 9.52 14.42
N ILE A 465 -9.91 8.32 14.92
CA ILE A 465 -10.68 7.09 14.68
C ILE A 465 -12.10 7.20 15.28
N ARG A 466 -12.23 7.75 16.51
CA ARG A 466 -13.54 7.98 17.14
C ARG A 466 -14.40 8.96 16.33
N ARG A 467 -13.79 10.04 15.82
CA ARG A 467 -14.50 11.02 14.99
C ARG A 467 -14.91 10.42 13.64
N ALA A 468 -14.06 9.63 12.98
CA ALA A 468 -14.40 8.96 11.73
C ALA A 468 -15.63 8.05 11.89
N ASN A 469 -15.67 7.25 12.96
CA ASN A 469 -16.85 6.45 13.32
C ASN A 469 -18.10 7.31 13.56
N SER A 470 -17.96 8.45 14.23
CA SER A 470 -19.07 9.38 14.48
C SER A 470 -19.64 9.97 13.18
N LEU A 471 -18.77 10.36 12.24
CA LEU A 471 -19.15 10.86 10.92
C LEU A 471 -19.84 9.76 10.09
N LEU A 472 -19.29 8.54 10.08
CA LEU A 472 -19.90 7.40 9.40
C LEU A 472 -21.29 7.08 9.96
N LYS A 473 -21.43 7.06 11.28
CA LYS A 473 -22.70 6.83 11.98
C LYS A 473 -23.73 7.91 11.65
N ALA A 474 -23.33 9.18 11.65
CA ALA A 474 -24.20 10.28 11.28
C ALA A 474 -24.64 10.20 9.81
N GLY A 475 -23.70 9.93 8.89
CA GLY A 475 -23.99 9.80 7.46
C GLY A 475 -24.88 8.61 7.11
N ALA A 476 -24.74 7.48 7.80
CA ALA A 476 -25.65 6.34 7.66
C ALA A 476 -27.06 6.69 8.16
N ARG A 477 -27.15 7.27 9.37
CA ARG A 477 -28.45 7.64 9.99
C ARG A 477 -29.23 8.67 9.17
N SER A 478 -28.56 9.65 8.57
CA SER A 478 -29.24 10.66 7.74
C SER A 478 -29.89 10.08 6.49
N ARG A 479 -29.50 8.87 6.08
CA ARG A 479 -30.04 8.11 4.94
C ARG A 479 -30.97 6.98 5.36
N GLN A 480 -31.29 6.88 6.64
CA GLN A 480 -32.04 5.77 7.24
C GLN A 480 -31.34 4.41 7.03
N TRP A 481 -30.01 4.40 6.89
CA TRP A 481 -29.21 3.19 6.82
C TRP A 481 -28.77 2.75 8.21
N HIS A 482 -28.46 1.47 8.35
CA HIS A 482 -27.92 0.93 9.59
C HIS A 482 -26.43 1.24 9.72
N PHE A 483 -25.95 1.34 10.97
CA PHE A 483 -24.54 1.51 11.27
C PHE A 483 -24.09 0.39 12.21
N LEU A 484 -23.09 -0.38 11.78
CA LEU A 484 -22.48 -1.43 12.59
C LEU A 484 -21.30 -0.85 13.37
N ASP A 485 -21.53 -0.55 14.65
CA ASP A 485 -20.58 0.14 15.53
C ASP A 485 -19.48 -0.80 16.06
N ILE A 486 -18.65 -1.32 15.16
CA ILE A 486 -17.56 -2.24 15.52
C ILE A 486 -16.51 -1.59 16.42
N HIS A 487 -16.36 -0.26 16.37
CA HIS A 487 -15.46 0.47 17.24
C HIS A 487 -15.85 0.27 18.71
N ALA A 488 -17.13 0.46 19.05
CA ALA A 488 -17.62 0.25 20.40
C ALA A 488 -17.39 -1.19 20.89
N ALA A 489 -17.49 -2.18 19.99
CA ALA A 489 -17.26 -3.58 20.32
C ALA A 489 -15.79 -3.93 20.58
N THR A 490 -14.88 -3.19 19.96
CA THR A 490 -13.46 -3.54 19.88
C THR A 490 -12.57 -2.66 20.75
N THR A 491 -13.08 -1.56 21.29
CA THR A 491 -12.26 -0.57 22.02
C THR A 491 -12.12 -0.88 23.53
N LYS A 492 -10.96 -0.56 24.09
CA LYS A 492 -10.71 -0.43 25.53
C LYS A 492 -10.92 1.03 25.97
N ARG A 493 -10.74 1.30 27.27
CA ARG A 493 -10.82 2.67 27.82
C ARG A 493 -9.79 3.64 27.24
N ASP A 494 -8.62 3.14 26.84
CA ASP A 494 -7.57 3.95 26.21
C ASP A 494 -7.84 4.22 24.71
N GLY A 495 -8.85 3.57 24.12
CA GLY A 495 -9.20 3.66 22.71
C GLY A 495 -8.49 2.66 21.79
N LEU A 496 -7.61 1.81 22.33
CA LEU A 496 -6.98 0.71 21.59
C LEU A 496 -7.85 -0.55 21.59
N GLY A 497 -7.47 -1.54 20.79
CA GLY A 497 -8.16 -2.82 20.66
C GLY A 497 -8.21 -3.61 21.97
N ASN A 498 -9.36 -4.23 22.25
CA ASN A 498 -9.59 -5.08 23.42
C ASN A 498 -8.94 -6.46 23.33
N GLY A 499 -8.44 -6.85 22.15
CA GLY A 499 -7.81 -8.15 21.90
C GLY A 499 -8.78 -9.33 21.84
N LEU A 500 -10.10 -9.09 21.87
CA LEU A 500 -11.11 -10.17 21.88
C LEU A 500 -11.55 -10.58 20.46
N TRP A 501 -11.65 -9.60 19.56
CA TRP A 501 -12.31 -9.78 18.26
C TRP A 501 -11.37 -9.70 17.07
N HIS A 502 -10.10 -9.38 17.31
CA HIS A 502 -9.10 -9.25 16.27
C HIS A 502 -8.48 -10.62 15.98
N LEU A 503 -8.37 -10.96 14.68
CA LEU A 503 -7.66 -12.15 14.22
C LEU A 503 -6.15 -11.87 14.11
N ASP A 504 -5.82 -10.66 13.66
CA ASP A 504 -4.46 -10.15 13.60
C ASP A 504 -4.42 -8.67 14.02
N ARG A 505 -3.37 -7.94 13.68
CA ARG A 505 -3.22 -6.52 14.05
C ARG A 505 -4.31 -5.62 13.46
N TYR A 506 -4.89 -5.95 12.31
CA TYR A 506 -5.78 -5.09 11.53
C TYR A 506 -7.19 -5.66 11.39
N HIS A 507 -7.32 -6.98 11.23
CA HIS A 507 -8.55 -7.62 10.82
C HIS A 507 -9.33 -8.22 11.99
N LEU A 508 -10.66 -8.13 11.90
CA LEU A 508 -11.56 -8.84 12.80
C LEU A 508 -11.63 -10.34 12.46
N SER A 509 -11.95 -11.17 13.45
CA SER A 509 -12.24 -12.60 13.27
C SER A 509 -13.70 -12.86 12.90
N PRO A 510 -14.02 -13.98 12.24
CA PRO A 510 -15.41 -14.36 11.95
C PRO A 510 -16.29 -14.44 13.22
N ALA A 511 -15.68 -14.79 14.35
CA ALA A 511 -16.33 -14.87 15.66
C ALA A 511 -16.96 -13.53 16.10
N PHE A 512 -16.42 -12.39 15.66
CA PHE A 512 -17.03 -11.09 15.90
C PHE A 512 -18.47 -11.05 15.38
N TYR A 513 -18.67 -11.43 14.11
CA TYR A 513 -19.99 -11.39 13.47
C TYR A 513 -20.93 -12.44 14.05
N GLN A 514 -20.40 -13.61 14.42
CA GLN A 514 -21.20 -14.72 14.97
C GLN A 514 -21.65 -14.50 16.42
N HIS A 515 -20.83 -13.82 17.25
CA HIS A 515 -21.03 -13.76 18.69
C HIS A 515 -21.23 -12.34 19.23
N ALA A 516 -20.42 -11.36 18.80
CA ALA A 516 -20.51 -9.99 19.30
C ALA A 516 -21.81 -9.31 18.83
N MET A 517 -22.30 -9.64 17.64
CA MET A 517 -23.53 -9.02 17.12
C MET A 517 -24.75 -9.37 17.98
N LYS A 518 -24.80 -10.58 18.57
CA LYS A 518 -25.92 -11.01 19.42
C LYS A 518 -26.06 -10.15 20.68
N SER A 519 -24.96 -9.68 21.27
CA SER A 519 -25.00 -8.81 22.45
C SER A 519 -25.33 -7.36 22.10
N MET A 520 -25.05 -6.93 20.86
CA MET A 520 -25.40 -5.60 20.36
C MET A 520 -26.90 -5.44 20.11
N THR A 521 -27.60 -6.47 19.62
CA THR A 521 -29.06 -6.45 19.39
C THR A 521 -29.86 -6.39 20.70
N VAL A 522 -29.36 -7.02 21.77
CA VAL A 522 -29.99 -7.04 23.11
C VAL A 522 -29.94 -5.65 23.78
N ASN A 523 -28.85 -4.89 23.58
CA ASN A 523 -28.75 -3.54 24.16
C ASN A 523 -29.67 -2.53 23.44
N THR A 524 -29.85 -2.62 22.12
CA THR A 524 -30.82 -1.77 21.39
C THR A 524 -32.28 -2.05 21.73
N THR A 525 -32.65 -3.31 22.04
CA THR A 525 -34.01 -3.65 22.47
C THR A 525 -34.27 -3.24 23.93
N ALA A 526 -33.25 -3.27 24.80
CA ALA A 526 -33.34 -2.73 26.15
C ALA A 526 -33.46 -1.19 26.17
N GLU A 527 -32.78 -0.48 25.26
CA GLU A 527 -32.93 0.96 25.09
C GLU A 527 -34.29 1.34 24.47
N ALA A 528 -34.78 0.58 23.49
CA ALA A 528 -36.10 0.78 22.90
C ALA A 528 -37.25 0.50 23.90
N ARG A 529 -37.10 -0.50 24.78
CA ARG A 529 -38.07 -0.77 25.86
C ARG A 529 -38.08 0.28 26.98
N ARG A 530 -37.01 1.08 27.12
CA ARG A 530 -36.98 2.22 28.05
C ARG A 530 -37.63 3.49 27.49
N GLN A 531 -37.99 3.51 26.21
CA GLN A 531 -38.62 4.66 25.54
C GLN A 531 -40.13 4.53 25.33
N VAL A 532 -40.75 3.43 25.78
CA VAL A 532 -42.22 3.34 25.89
C VAL A 532 -42.59 3.72 27.32
N PRO A 533 -43.26 4.86 27.57
CA PRO A 533 -43.88 5.11 28.85
C PRO A 533 -45.02 4.11 29.03
N ASP A 534 -44.97 3.30 30.09
CA ASP A 534 -46.15 2.66 30.64
C ASP A 534 -47.05 3.77 31.18
N GLU A 535 -48.05 4.20 30.41
CA GLU A 535 -49.22 4.89 30.97
C GLU A 535 -50.50 4.28 30.38
N MET A 536 -51.12 3.47 31.25
CA MET A 536 -52.57 3.34 31.41
C MET A 536 -53.09 4.55 32.18
#